data_AF-A0A7D4B9F4-F1
#
_entry.id   AF-A0A7D4B9F4-F1
#
_cell.length_a   1.000
_cell.length_b   1.000
_cell.length_c   1.000
_cell.angle_alpha   90.00
_cell.angle_beta   90.00
_cell.angle_gamma   90.00
#
_symmetry.space_group_name_H-M   'P 1'
#
loop_
_entity.id
_entity.type
_entity.pdbx_description
1 polymer ?
#
loop_
_entity_poly.entity_id
_entity_poly.type
_entity_poly.pdbx_seq_one_letter_code
_entity_poly.pdbx_strand_id
1 'polypeptide(L)'
;MTDIMISMALSVFQRLRLSASNGSGELSLVGADGGSMQVRLLQDDACVSVQPVASVCHLPDGFHTLPWTAVNLAQLAPAWDHLARHAASPNSFFESWYLTPSLEAFDPRGDVSLAMLVEGGELRGSMPSWADPNYQGRPLVHIAPWLHANMFCGTPLVSKGWE
;
A
#
# COMPACT_ATOMS: atom_id res chain seq x y z
N MET A 1 6.29 -22.92 -8.31
CA MET A 1 6.61 -21.58 -7.76
C MET A 1 5.32 -20.81 -7.41
N THR A 2 4.30 -21.53 -6.96
CA THR A 2 2.95 -21.02 -6.65
C THR A 2 2.56 -21.32 -5.19
N ASP A 3 3.25 -22.28 -4.56
CA ASP A 3 3.00 -22.72 -3.18
C ASP A 3 3.58 -21.79 -2.09
N ILE A 4 4.62 -21.00 -2.39
CA ILE A 4 5.25 -20.11 -1.40
C ILE A 4 4.35 -18.89 -1.10
N MET A 5 3.61 -18.41 -2.10
CA MET A 5 2.72 -17.23 -1.94
C MET A 5 1.44 -17.57 -1.15
N ILE A 6 0.92 -18.80 -1.29
CA ILE A 6 -0.23 -19.28 -0.50
C ILE A 6 0.18 -19.53 0.96
N SER A 7 1.40 -20.01 1.19
CA SER A 7 1.92 -20.27 2.55
C SER A 7 2.14 -18.99 3.36
N MET A 8 2.59 -17.88 2.76
CA MET A 8 2.71 -16.60 3.48
C MET A 8 1.36 -15.97 3.84
N ALA A 9 0.37 -16.05 2.95
CA ALA A 9 -0.99 -15.56 3.23
C ALA A 9 -1.68 -16.36 4.36
N LEU A 10 -1.44 -17.67 4.44
CA LEU A 10 -1.94 -18.52 5.53
C LEU A 10 -1.20 -18.30 6.86
N SER A 11 0.09 -17.94 6.83
CA SER A 11 0.88 -17.69 8.05
C SER A 11 0.43 -16.43 8.81
N VAL A 12 -0.06 -15.41 8.11
CA VAL A 12 -0.64 -14.20 8.74
C VAL A 12 -1.98 -14.53 9.40
N PHE A 13 -2.75 -15.49 8.86
CA PHE A 13 -4.05 -15.89 9.41
C PHE A 13 -3.97 -16.91 10.56
N GLN A 14 -2.88 -17.67 10.70
CA GLN A 14 -2.77 -18.78 11.67
C GLN A 14 -2.23 -18.41 13.06
N ARG A 15 -1.90 -17.14 13.33
CA ARG A 15 -1.44 -16.68 14.67
C ARG A 15 -2.54 -16.10 15.56
N LEU A 16 -3.80 -16.49 15.35
CA LEU A 16 -4.89 -16.20 16.30
C LEU A 16 -5.17 -17.48 17.11
N ARG A 17 -4.67 -17.54 18.35
CA ARG A 17 -5.15 -18.55 19.32
C ARG A 17 -6.60 -18.19 19.67
N LEU A 18 -7.55 -18.85 19.01
CA LEU A 18 -8.95 -18.83 19.39
C LEU A 18 -9.09 -19.60 20.71
N SER A 19 -9.30 -18.87 21.81
CA SER A 19 -9.81 -19.44 23.07
C SER A 19 -11.28 -19.08 23.17
N ALA A 20 -12.16 -20.02 22.86
CA ALA A 20 -13.59 -19.84 23.04
C ALA A 20 -13.91 -19.88 24.55
N SER A 21 -14.46 -18.81 25.11
CA SER A 21 -15.16 -18.86 26.40
C SER A 21 -16.62 -19.22 26.16
N ASN A 22 -17.10 -20.27 26.81
CA ASN A 22 -18.44 -20.80 26.64
C ASN A 22 -19.53 -19.74 26.90
N GLY A 23 -20.43 -19.54 25.92
CA GLY A 23 -21.83 -19.18 26.19
C GLY A 23 -22.39 -17.90 25.58
N SER A 24 -21.57 -17.02 24.98
CA SER A 24 -22.04 -15.80 24.30
C SER A 24 -21.16 -15.58 23.08
N GLY A 25 -21.75 -15.43 21.88
CA GLY A 25 -21.06 -15.29 20.58
C GLY A 25 -20.22 -14.02 20.39
N GLU A 26 -19.45 -13.64 21.41
CA GLU A 26 -18.58 -12.49 21.47
C GLU A 26 -17.14 -13.00 21.60
N LEU A 27 -16.34 -12.82 20.55
CA LEU A 27 -14.91 -13.15 20.56
C LEU A 27 -14.13 -11.86 20.78
N SER A 28 -13.47 -11.76 21.93
CA SER A 28 -12.50 -10.71 22.19
C SER A 28 -11.12 -11.18 21.75
N LEU A 29 -10.53 -10.48 20.78
CA LEU A 29 -9.14 -10.67 20.37
C LEU A 29 -8.29 -9.56 21.00
N VAL A 30 -7.29 -9.95 21.78
CA VAL A 30 -6.33 -9.01 22.38
C VAL A 30 -5.05 -9.05 21.54
N GLY A 31 -4.71 -7.91 20.92
CA GLY A 31 -3.47 -7.71 20.19
C GLY A 31 -2.26 -7.73 21.12
N ALA A 32 -1.08 -8.05 20.58
CA ALA A 32 0.16 -8.13 21.36
C ALA A 32 0.64 -6.78 21.95
N ASP A 33 0.00 -5.67 21.54
CA ASP A 33 0.20 -4.29 21.98
C ASP A 33 -0.81 -3.83 23.05
N GLY A 34 -1.71 -4.71 23.50
CA GLY A 34 -2.77 -4.38 24.46
C GLY A 34 -4.02 -3.76 23.84
N GLY A 35 -4.08 -3.63 22.51
CA GLY A 35 -5.30 -3.26 21.80
C GLY A 35 -6.36 -4.36 21.90
N SER A 36 -7.56 -4.02 22.40
CA SER A 36 -8.71 -4.93 22.41
C SER A 36 -9.55 -4.71 21.15
N MET A 37 -9.74 -5.78 20.36
CA MET A 37 -10.64 -5.80 19.22
C MET A 37 -11.82 -6.73 19.52
N GLN A 38 -13.04 -6.17 19.46
CA GLN A 38 -14.30 -6.89 19.64
C GLN A 38 -14.79 -7.40 18.28
N VAL A 39 -14.89 -8.73 18.11
CA VAL A 39 -15.43 -9.35 16.89
C VAL A 39 -16.75 -10.06 17.24
N ARG A 40 -17.87 -9.53 16.71
CA ARG A 40 -19.19 -10.16 16.82
C ARG A 40 -19.40 -11.06 15.60
N LEU A 41 -19.49 -12.37 15.81
CA LEU A 41 -19.91 -13.30 14.77
C LEU A 41 -21.42 -13.12 14.56
N LEU A 42 -21.81 -12.50 13.44
CA LEU A 42 -23.20 -12.47 13.00
C LEU A 42 -23.51 -13.81 12.34
N GLN A 43 -24.46 -14.52 12.91
CA GLN A 43 -24.83 -15.88 12.54
C GLN A 43 -25.96 -15.81 11.51
N ASP A 44 -25.64 -15.33 10.31
CA ASP A 44 -26.44 -15.41 9.08
C ASP A 44 -25.46 -15.27 7.90
N ASP A 45 -25.72 -15.94 6.77
CA ASP A 45 -24.89 -16.01 5.54
C ASP A 45 -24.66 -14.66 4.81
N ALA A 46 -24.53 -13.56 5.55
CA ALA A 46 -24.19 -12.26 5.01
C ALA A 46 -22.68 -12.15 4.82
N CYS A 47 -22.27 -11.94 3.58
CA CYS A 47 -20.95 -11.45 3.18
C CYS A 47 -20.47 -10.40 4.20
N VAL A 48 -19.34 -10.66 4.87
CA VAL A 48 -18.71 -9.69 5.77
C VAL A 48 -18.32 -8.49 4.92
N SER A 49 -19.17 -7.47 4.89
CA SER A 49 -18.81 -6.20 4.28
C SER A 49 -17.91 -5.48 5.28
N VAL A 50 -16.60 -5.63 5.11
CA VAL A 50 -15.63 -4.74 5.73
C VAL A 50 -15.82 -3.38 5.07
N GLN A 51 -16.54 -2.49 5.74
CA GLN A 51 -16.63 -1.11 5.31
C GLN A 51 -15.25 -0.49 5.53
N PRO A 52 -14.52 -0.04 4.49
CA PRO A 52 -13.27 0.64 4.70
C PRO A 52 -13.57 1.94 5.44
N VAL A 53 -13.05 2.08 6.66
CA VAL A 53 -12.84 3.41 7.24
C VAL A 53 -12.05 4.18 6.19
N ALA A 54 -12.54 5.38 5.82
CA ALA A 54 -11.85 6.26 4.88
C ALA A 54 -10.36 6.26 5.23
N SER A 55 -9.53 5.79 4.30
CA SER A 55 -8.11 5.57 4.58
C SER A 55 -7.42 6.92 4.56
N VAL A 56 -7.50 7.63 5.70
CA VAL A 56 -6.90 8.95 5.88
C VAL A 56 -5.39 8.82 5.72
N CYS A 57 -4.83 9.61 4.81
CA CYS A 57 -3.39 9.76 4.67
C CYS A 57 -2.86 10.58 5.85
N HIS A 58 -1.80 10.10 6.49
CA HIS A 58 -1.18 10.78 7.63
C HIS A 58 -0.26 11.94 7.20
N LEU A 59 0.06 12.04 5.90
CA LEU A 59 0.82 13.15 5.35
C LEU A 59 -0.07 14.41 5.31
N PRO A 60 0.49 15.62 5.51
CA PRO A 60 -0.26 16.86 5.32
C PRO A 60 -0.79 17.00 3.89
N ASP A 61 -1.85 17.78 3.70
CA ASP A 61 -2.30 18.17 2.35
C ASP A 61 -1.18 18.88 1.57
N GLY A 62 -1.14 18.65 0.26
CA GLY A 62 -0.17 19.20 -0.67
C GLY A 62 0.56 18.14 -1.49
N PHE A 63 1.49 18.62 -2.32
CA PHE A 63 2.37 17.78 -3.11
C PHE A 63 3.69 17.53 -2.38
N HIS A 64 4.05 16.27 -2.22
CA HIS A 64 5.24 15.80 -1.52
C HIS A 64 6.15 15.05 -2.47
N THR A 65 7.45 15.20 -2.26
CA THR A 65 8.46 14.33 -2.88
C THR A 65 9.43 13.96 -1.78
N LEU A 66 9.36 12.70 -1.34
CA LEU A 66 10.14 12.20 -0.21
C LEU A 66 10.94 10.97 -0.66
N PRO A 67 12.21 10.82 -0.27
CA PRO A 67 12.92 9.56 -0.42
C PRO A 67 12.07 8.43 0.15
N TRP A 68 11.94 7.30 -0.56
CA TRP A 68 11.05 6.23 -0.09
C TRP A 68 11.47 5.68 1.28
N THR A 69 12.76 5.74 1.58
CA THR A 69 13.35 5.36 2.87
C THR A 69 12.95 6.26 4.03
N ALA A 70 12.46 7.48 3.77
CA ALA A 70 11.94 8.41 4.77
C ALA A 70 10.43 8.25 5.00
N VAL A 71 9.74 7.42 4.20
CA VAL A 71 8.30 7.19 4.30
C VAL A 71 8.04 5.93 5.11
N ASN A 72 7.15 6.01 6.10
CA ASN A 72 6.64 4.81 6.77
C ASN A 72 5.65 4.09 5.84
N LEU A 73 6.16 3.20 4.99
CA LEU A 73 5.36 2.50 3.96
C LEU A 73 4.21 1.69 4.57
N ALA A 74 4.42 1.05 5.72
CA ALA A 74 3.37 0.29 6.40
C ALA A 74 2.21 1.20 6.87
N GLN A 75 2.53 2.42 7.34
CA GLN A 75 1.52 3.40 7.72
C GLN A 75 0.84 4.06 6.52
N LEU A 76 1.54 4.19 5.38
CA LEU A 76 0.97 4.73 4.15
C LEU A 76 0.09 3.72 3.39
N ALA A 77 0.37 2.42 3.53
CA ALA A 77 -0.23 1.34 2.73
C ALA A 77 -1.77 1.39 2.66
N PRO A 78 -2.54 1.64 3.75
CA PRO A 78 -4.00 1.70 3.62
C PRO A 78 -4.50 2.82 2.68
N ALA A 79 -3.92 4.02 2.77
CA ALA A 79 -4.27 5.14 1.89
C ALA A 79 -3.81 4.88 0.44
N TRP A 80 -2.67 4.21 0.28
CA TRP A 80 -2.17 3.77 -1.01
C TRP A 80 -3.08 2.72 -1.67
N ASP A 81 -3.49 1.69 -0.93
CA ASP A 81 -4.40 0.66 -1.42
C ASP A 81 -5.79 1.21 -1.74
N HIS A 82 -6.21 2.26 -1.02
CA HIS A 82 -7.39 3.03 -1.39
C HIS A 82 -7.19 3.76 -2.73
N LEU A 83 -6.09 4.48 -2.91
CA LEU A 83 -5.76 5.14 -4.19
C LEU A 83 -5.71 4.13 -5.35
N ALA A 84 -5.02 3.01 -5.19
CA ALA A 84 -4.88 1.98 -6.22
C ALA A 84 -6.24 1.47 -6.73
N ARG A 85 -7.20 1.24 -5.82
CA ARG A 85 -8.56 0.79 -6.18
C ARG A 85 -9.40 1.85 -6.90
N HIS A 86 -9.09 3.13 -6.70
CA HIS A 86 -9.84 4.26 -7.26
C HIS A 86 -9.09 5.03 -8.33
N ALA A 87 -7.92 4.51 -8.75
CA ALA A 87 -7.11 5.12 -9.79
C ALA A 87 -7.87 5.17 -11.12
N ALA A 88 -7.71 6.28 -11.83
CA ALA A 88 -8.24 6.48 -13.18
C ALA A 88 -7.67 5.47 -14.17
N SER A 89 -6.36 5.24 -14.07
CA SER A 89 -5.62 4.22 -14.81
C SER A 89 -4.99 3.26 -13.81
N PRO A 90 -5.36 1.97 -13.81
CA PRO A 90 -4.75 1.00 -12.91
C PRO A 90 -3.28 0.76 -13.29
N ASN A 91 -2.42 0.60 -12.28
CA ASN A 91 -1.03 0.21 -12.48
C ASN A 91 -0.55 -0.68 -11.32
N SER A 92 -0.59 -2.00 -11.51
CA SER A 92 -0.16 -2.97 -10.50
C SER A 92 1.31 -2.89 -10.12
N PHE A 93 2.17 -2.30 -10.97
CA PHE A 93 3.57 -2.07 -10.62
C PHE A 93 3.73 -0.99 -9.55
N PHE A 94 2.79 -0.06 -9.44
CA PHE A 94 2.82 1.04 -8.48
C PHE A 94 1.88 0.81 -7.29
N GLU A 95 1.24 -0.35 -7.18
CA GLU A 95 0.48 -0.73 -5.99
C GLU A 95 1.41 -1.06 -4.82
N SER A 96 0.95 -0.80 -3.58
CA SER A 96 1.79 -0.89 -2.37
C SER A 96 2.42 -2.28 -2.20
N TRP A 97 1.67 -3.34 -2.50
CA TRP A 97 2.07 -4.74 -2.35
C TRP A 97 3.17 -5.16 -3.33
N TYR A 98 3.28 -4.51 -4.49
CA TYR A 98 4.32 -4.80 -5.48
C TYR A 98 5.50 -3.83 -5.32
N LEU A 99 5.22 -2.53 -5.16
CA LEU A 99 6.26 -1.53 -5.20
C LEU A 99 7.15 -1.55 -3.96
N THR A 100 6.58 -1.81 -2.77
CA THR A 100 7.36 -1.88 -1.52
C THR A 100 8.50 -2.91 -1.60
N PRO A 101 8.24 -4.21 -1.89
CA PRO A 101 9.33 -5.17 -2.02
C PRO A 101 10.24 -4.89 -3.23
N SER A 102 9.73 -4.21 -4.27
CA SER A 102 10.54 -3.81 -5.42
C SER A 102 11.58 -2.75 -5.05
N LEU A 103 11.19 -1.73 -4.28
CA LEU A 103 12.10 -0.71 -3.76
C LEU A 103 13.17 -1.34 -2.86
N GLU A 104 12.75 -2.21 -1.94
CA GLU A 104 13.66 -2.94 -1.04
C GLU A 104 14.69 -3.79 -1.79
N ALA A 105 14.28 -4.45 -2.88
CA ALA A 105 15.13 -5.35 -3.64
C ALA A 105 16.01 -4.64 -4.68
N PHE A 106 15.51 -3.57 -5.32
CA PHE A 106 16.13 -2.98 -6.51
C PHE A 106 16.61 -1.53 -6.32
N ASP A 107 16.32 -0.88 -5.19
CA ASP A 107 16.87 0.42 -4.83
C ASP A 107 17.54 0.41 -3.43
N PRO A 108 18.58 -0.42 -3.21
CA PRO A 108 19.26 -0.50 -1.91
C PRO A 108 20.01 0.79 -1.53
N ARG A 109 20.20 1.72 -2.48
CA ARG A 109 20.84 3.01 -2.23
C ARG A 109 19.85 4.09 -1.78
N GLY A 110 18.55 3.87 -1.97
CA GLY A 110 17.51 4.85 -1.63
C GLY A 110 17.49 6.05 -2.56
N ASP A 111 17.80 5.87 -3.85
CA ASP A 111 17.78 6.94 -4.84
C ASP A 111 16.35 7.32 -5.28
N VAL A 112 15.38 6.45 -5.03
CA VAL A 112 13.99 6.66 -5.43
C VAL A 112 13.26 7.54 -4.42
N SER A 113 12.46 8.47 -4.94
CA SER A 113 11.52 9.28 -4.17
C SER A 113 10.09 8.93 -4.54
N LEU A 114 9.19 8.95 -3.56
CA LEU A 114 7.75 8.87 -3.78
C LEU A 114 7.23 10.30 -4.00
N ALA A 115 6.73 10.57 -5.20
CA ALA A 115 5.94 11.75 -5.50
C ALA A 115 4.48 11.46 -5.11
N MET A 116 3.90 12.26 -4.23
CA MET A 116 2.59 12.02 -3.63
C MET A 116 1.76 13.30 -3.59
N LEU A 117 0.48 13.21 -3.95
CA LEU A 117 -0.49 14.30 -3.79
C LEU A 117 -1.49 13.91 -2.71
N VAL A 118 -1.62 14.74 -1.67
CA VAL A 118 -2.61 14.59 -0.62
C VAL A 118 -3.57 15.77 -0.67
N GLU A 119 -4.87 15.49 -0.71
CA GLU A 119 -5.88 16.55 -0.66
C GLU A 119 -7.13 16.10 0.10
N GLY A 120 -7.54 16.93 1.06
CA GLY A 120 -8.65 16.59 1.96
C GLY A 120 -8.31 15.39 2.84
N GLY A 121 -7.04 15.19 3.17
CA GLY A 121 -6.56 14.03 3.92
C GLY A 121 -6.58 12.71 3.14
N GLU A 122 -6.81 12.72 1.83
CA GLU A 122 -6.77 11.52 0.98
C GLU A 122 -5.57 11.56 0.05
N LEU A 123 -4.90 10.40 -0.13
CA LEU A 123 -3.85 10.26 -1.14
C LEU A 123 -4.50 10.22 -2.53
N ARG A 124 -4.38 11.31 -3.29
CA ARG A 124 -4.95 11.49 -4.63
C ARG A 124 -4.04 11.03 -5.74
N GLY A 125 -2.73 11.05 -5.51
CA GLY A 125 -1.74 10.64 -6.51
C GLY A 125 -0.49 10.04 -5.88
N SER A 126 0.12 9.08 -6.56
CA SER A 126 1.39 8.45 -6.17
C SER A 126 2.18 7.96 -7.39
N MET A 127 3.50 8.21 -7.39
CA MET A 127 4.44 7.69 -8.37
C MET A 127 5.85 7.55 -7.77
N PRO A 128 6.53 6.40 -7.90
CA PRO A 128 7.96 6.34 -7.64
C PRO A 128 8.70 7.09 -8.74
N SER A 129 9.61 7.96 -8.34
CA SER A 129 10.35 8.84 -9.23
C SER A 129 11.83 8.84 -8.87
N TRP A 130 12.68 9.06 -9.85
CA TRP A 130 14.12 9.18 -9.63
C TRP A 130 14.73 10.14 -10.65
N ALA A 131 15.94 10.61 -10.36
CA ALA A 131 16.71 11.43 -11.28
C ALA A 131 17.46 10.51 -12.27
N ASP A 132 16.84 10.21 -13.40
CA ASP A 132 17.43 9.39 -14.45
C ASP A 132 18.49 10.21 -15.20
N PRO A 133 19.77 9.80 -15.20
CA PRO A 133 20.83 10.52 -15.90
C PRO A 133 20.79 10.35 -17.43
N ASN A 134 19.93 9.49 -17.95
CA ASN A 134 19.90 9.11 -19.35
C ASN A 134 18.50 9.28 -19.97
N TYR A 135 18.32 10.32 -20.78
CA TYR A 135 17.12 10.50 -21.58
C TYR A 135 17.33 9.93 -22.98
N GLN A 136 16.75 8.75 -23.27
CA GLN A 136 16.75 8.16 -24.61
C GLN A 136 18.16 8.02 -25.24
N GLY A 137 19.11 7.54 -24.44
CA GLY A 137 20.52 7.37 -24.84
C GLY A 137 21.38 8.63 -24.69
N ARG A 138 20.83 9.74 -24.20
CA ARG A 138 21.54 11.02 -24.05
C ARG A 138 21.81 11.33 -22.58
N PRO A 139 23.00 11.84 -22.21
CA PRO A 139 23.32 12.20 -20.83
C PRO A 139 22.61 13.50 -20.42
N LEU A 140 21.31 13.40 -20.17
CA LEU A 140 20.44 14.49 -19.74
C LEU A 140 19.65 14.02 -18.51
N VAL A 141 19.97 14.62 -17.36
CA VAL A 141 19.29 14.32 -16.10
C VAL A 141 17.85 14.83 -16.17
N HIS A 142 16.90 13.96 -15.88
CA HIS A 142 15.48 14.29 -15.84
C HIS A 142 14.77 13.48 -14.75
N ILE A 143 13.59 13.94 -14.32
CA ILE A 143 12.73 13.14 -13.43
C ILE A 143 11.93 12.18 -14.29
N ALA A 144 12.02 10.90 -13.95
CA ALA A 144 11.32 9.83 -14.63
C ALA A 144 10.57 8.97 -13.60
N PRO A 145 9.51 8.24 -14.00
CA PRO A 145 9.04 7.12 -13.21
C PRO A 145 10.20 6.14 -13.01
N TRP A 146 10.39 5.68 -11.78
CA TRP A 146 11.36 4.62 -11.52
C TRP A 146 10.79 3.27 -11.97
N LEU A 147 11.54 2.57 -12.82
CA LEU A 147 11.19 1.27 -13.37
C LEU A 147 12.43 0.37 -13.30
N HIS A 148 12.30 -0.80 -12.67
CA HIS A 148 13.30 -1.86 -12.80
C HIS A 148 12.90 -2.84 -13.92
N ALA A 149 13.75 -3.84 -14.19
CA ALA A 149 13.60 -4.76 -15.31
C ALA A 149 12.27 -5.55 -15.37
N ASN A 150 11.49 -5.59 -14.28
CA ASN A 150 10.18 -6.27 -14.25
C ASN A 150 8.98 -5.30 -14.25
N MET A 151 9.21 -4.00 -14.43
CA MET A 151 8.16 -2.98 -14.53
C MET A 151 8.14 -2.39 -15.94
N PHE A 152 6.99 -2.48 -16.62
CA PHE A 152 6.84 -2.01 -18.00
C PHE A 152 5.75 -0.94 -18.16
N CYS A 153 5.14 -0.50 -17.07
CA CYS A 153 4.18 0.60 -17.05
C CYS A 153 4.62 1.66 -16.03
N GLY A 154 4.93 2.87 -16.53
CA GLY A 154 5.29 4.02 -15.71
C GLY A 154 4.13 4.97 -15.41
N THR A 155 2.88 4.58 -15.70
CA THR A 155 1.71 5.42 -15.46
C THR A 155 1.51 5.65 -13.96
N PRO A 156 1.42 6.90 -13.48
CA PRO A 156 1.19 7.18 -12.07
C PRO A 156 -0.18 6.65 -11.60
N LEU A 157 -0.30 6.32 -10.31
CA LEU A 157 -1.60 6.12 -9.71
C LEU A 157 -2.20 7.49 -9.42
N VAL A 158 -3.32 7.82 -10.05
CA VAL A 158 -4.02 9.10 -9.87
C VAL A 158 -5.50 8.82 -9.73
N SER A 159 -6.14 9.36 -8.71
CA SER A 159 -7.59 9.24 -8.48
C SER A 159 -8.37 9.83 -9.65
N LYS A 160 -9.54 9.27 -9.97
CA LYS A 160 -10.43 9.84 -10.99
C LYS A 160 -10.80 11.29 -10.64
N GLY A 161 -10.72 12.19 -11.62
CA GLY A 161 -10.96 13.63 -11.46
C GLY A 161 -9.74 14.42 -11.00
N TRP A 162 -8.57 13.79 -10.93
CA TRP A 162 -7.29 14.37 -10.52
C TRP A 162 -6.18 14.20 -11.57
N GLU A 163 -6.53 13.72 -12.78
CA GLU A 163 -5.60 13.45 -13.88
C GLU A 163 -5.00 14.69 -14.55
#